data_AF-A0A8H6S0K1-F1
#
_entry.id   AF-A0A8H6S0K1-F1
#
_cell.length_a   1.000
_cell.length_b   1.000
_cell.length_c   1.000
_cell.angle_alpha   90.00
_cell.angle_beta   90.00
_cell.angle_gamma   90.00
#
_symmetry.space_group_name_H-M   'P 1'
#
loop_
_entity.id
_entity.type
_entity.pdbx_description
1 polymer ?
#
loop_
_entity_poly.entity_id
_entity_poly.type
_entity_poly.pdbx_seq_one_letter_code
_entity_poly.pdbx_strand_id
1 'polypeptide(L)'
;MSDGQMSEKRAASKNGWRYRRVGGASGVPVISMSVTPHVSDAYLTRLTQASQPSAIVSALATSQRRKKKHVLSHSLHPLLLLATTSMARPVPKAEMALLLRSLRDPMAPDSCCAIVMKGVSQQCFLQLDTGGRAKFAPLLRALVQMLTKQRTEPEFHALYAKLTTCTCPLSVRRMNCHGLPVEALTMDDMLGAFLWEVCGQISNFVNHREAGKYRHTVPGLSPDEQPWPSNAQDIIHTPGAEFAVLVSLQNWFNPRPAGYGVFTLIAAFATFHSKFAETVFKVPLVFRLALQHIVRISEQPGLQTTGPLNKRCFTLWAPLVSIIVGFISGLRRVEHTFMMEWTVDNIAILAKAARKLLPVVKREIRHHAQLPDCVDFFEMVLRLNASIGPDGTINVPEVPPTIAAYHGAYVEMAEVRLRSQCLFVNCPHDGPGAATDRATQVCSGCGVVRYCSKDCLRAAWTDSALPHKPLCKAIKQLRAATHLTSDAIFLITLRKRDAAAFVAHCTQLGIDSTPARAVGDRMTALKKAKLEANEKRWAAEGGGCPGCGGTACTHTAEELGAGIDGREPAPDGELFMLPEINMKYRSANEE
;
A
#
# COMPACT_ATOMS: atom_id res chain seq x y z
N MET A 1 47.35 34.53 -66.61
CA MET A 1 47.21 35.51 -65.52
C MET A 1 46.47 34.82 -64.37
N SER A 2 47.25 34.52 -63.31
CA SER A 2 46.90 34.07 -61.94
C SER A 2 45.75 33.06 -61.81
N ASP A 3 45.99 31.75 -61.74
CA ASP A 3 46.58 30.98 -60.62
C ASP A 3 46.08 31.37 -59.23
N GLY A 4 45.37 30.42 -58.61
CA GLY A 4 44.88 30.47 -57.23
C GLY A 4 44.71 29.07 -56.66
N GLN A 5 45.82 28.34 -56.52
CA GLN A 5 45.90 27.17 -55.66
C GLN A 5 45.63 27.58 -54.20
N MET A 6 44.64 26.97 -53.53
CA MET A 6 44.62 26.90 -52.08
C MET A 6 44.91 25.46 -51.65
N SER A 7 46.12 25.26 -51.15
CA SER A 7 46.57 24.05 -50.48
C SER A 7 45.89 23.92 -49.11
N GLU A 8 45.13 22.84 -48.90
CA GLU A 8 44.56 22.50 -47.60
C GLU A 8 45.62 21.73 -46.79
N LYS A 9 46.26 22.40 -45.83
CA LYS A 9 47.13 21.74 -44.84
C LYS A 9 46.26 20.95 -43.86
N ARG A 10 46.29 19.62 -43.94
CA ARG A 10 45.74 18.70 -42.93
C ARG A 10 46.63 18.72 -41.68
N ALA A 11 46.16 19.36 -40.62
CA ALA A 11 46.62 19.05 -39.26
C ALA A 11 45.68 17.98 -38.67
N ALA A 12 46.24 16.81 -38.32
CA ALA A 12 45.51 15.74 -37.68
C ALA A 12 45.14 16.14 -36.23
N SER A 13 43.85 16.44 -36.01
CA SER A 13 43.26 16.49 -34.67
C SER A 13 42.79 15.09 -34.27
N LYS A 14 43.28 14.59 -33.13
CA LYS A 14 42.96 13.27 -32.57
C LYS A 14 41.56 13.13 -31.97
N ASN A 15 40.75 14.19 -31.98
CA ASN A 15 39.41 14.15 -31.38
C ASN A 15 38.37 14.45 -32.47
N GLY A 16 37.72 13.39 -32.96
CA GLY A 16 36.79 13.42 -34.08
C GLY A 16 35.50 14.17 -33.77
N TRP A 17 35.50 15.49 -33.93
CA TRP A 17 34.31 16.32 -33.98
C TRP A 17 34.13 16.87 -35.40
N ARG A 18 32.97 16.61 -36.01
CA ARG A 18 32.57 17.23 -37.27
C ARG A 18 31.52 18.30 -36.99
N TYR A 19 31.81 19.54 -37.38
CA TYR A 19 30.83 20.61 -37.41
C TYR A 19 30.32 20.83 -38.84
N ARG A 20 29.00 20.83 -39.01
CA ARG A 20 28.36 21.24 -40.28
C ARG A 20 27.61 22.55 -40.02
N ARG A 21 28.06 23.63 -40.64
CA ARG A 21 27.35 24.93 -40.62
C ARG A 21 26.30 24.90 -41.73
N VAL A 22 25.02 24.98 -41.38
CA VAL A 22 23.92 25.15 -42.35
C VAL A 22 23.46 26.60 -42.24
N GLY A 23 23.59 27.35 -43.33
CA GLY A 23 23.12 28.74 -43.41
C GLY A 23 21.61 28.77 -43.61
N GLY A 24 20.90 29.40 -42.68
CA GLY A 24 19.48 29.75 -42.79
C GLY A 24 19.26 31.16 -42.29
N ALA A 25 18.56 31.98 -43.09
CA ALA A 25 18.27 33.36 -42.81
C ALA A 25 17.13 33.49 -41.78
N SER A 26 17.50 33.63 -40.51
CA SER A 26 16.78 34.37 -39.45
C SER A 26 17.53 34.11 -38.14
N GLY A 27 18.01 35.18 -37.53
CA GLY A 27 18.99 35.10 -36.43
C GLY A 27 18.40 34.59 -35.12
N VAL A 28 18.56 33.29 -34.85
CA VAL A 28 18.82 32.70 -33.52
C VAL A 28 19.62 31.41 -33.73
N PRO A 29 20.81 31.20 -33.12
CA PRO A 29 21.55 29.95 -33.27
C PRO A 29 20.92 28.84 -32.42
N VAL A 30 20.44 27.78 -33.07
CA VAL A 30 20.07 26.51 -32.40
C VAL A 30 21.27 25.58 -32.44
N ILE A 31 21.85 25.26 -31.28
CA ILE A 31 22.88 24.23 -31.13
C ILE A 31 22.16 22.90 -30.89
N SER A 32 22.19 22.00 -31.87
CA SER A 32 21.76 20.61 -31.68
C SER A 32 22.98 19.73 -31.41
N MET A 33 23.00 19.07 -30.25
CA MET A 33 23.98 18.04 -29.91
C MET A 33 23.34 16.67 -30.03
N SER A 34 23.81 15.83 -30.96
CA SER A 34 23.49 14.41 -30.99
C SER A 34 24.67 13.60 -30.40
N VAL A 35 24.36 12.75 -29.43
CA VAL A 35 25.31 11.80 -28.83
C VAL A 35 24.95 10.41 -29.33
N THR A 36 25.86 9.78 -30.08
CA THR A 36 25.81 8.34 -30.36
C THR A 36 26.66 7.61 -29.32
N PRO A 37 26.10 6.68 -28.53
CA PRO A 37 26.90 5.91 -27.59
C PRO A 37 27.68 4.81 -28.32
N HIS A 38 29.01 4.88 -28.27
CA HIS A 38 29.87 3.74 -28.56
C HIS A 38 29.91 2.83 -27.33
N VAL A 39 29.23 1.69 -27.40
CA VAL A 39 29.43 0.58 -26.46
C VAL A 39 30.60 -0.26 -27.00
N SER A 40 31.60 -0.57 -26.16
CA SER A 40 32.75 -1.36 -26.61
C SER A 40 32.41 -2.85 -26.69
N ASP A 41 32.73 -3.49 -27.82
CA ASP A 41 32.51 -4.92 -28.11
C ASP A 41 33.21 -5.87 -27.12
N ALA A 42 34.17 -5.35 -26.35
CA ALA A 42 34.89 -6.10 -25.33
C ALA A 42 34.00 -6.48 -24.12
N TYR A 43 32.97 -5.71 -23.83
CA TYR A 43 32.04 -5.98 -22.72
C TYR A 43 31.03 -7.10 -23.06
N LEU A 44 30.56 -7.14 -24.31
CA LEU A 44 29.64 -8.17 -24.79
C LEU A 44 30.32 -9.53 -24.97
N THR A 45 31.61 -9.55 -25.32
CA THR A 45 32.38 -10.79 -25.53
C THR A 45 32.68 -11.53 -24.20
N ARG A 46 32.76 -10.83 -23.07
CA ARG A 46 32.96 -11.47 -21.75
C ARG A 46 31.68 -12.11 -21.19
N LEU A 47 30.50 -11.64 -21.59
CA LEU A 47 29.22 -12.18 -21.14
C LEU A 47 28.81 -13.45 -21.90
N THR A 48 29.28 -13.65 -23.13
CA THR A 48 29.00 -14.86 -23.92
C THR A 48 29.87 -16.06 -23.54
N GLN A 49 31.04 -15.85 -22.94
CA GLN A 49 31.96 -16.94 -22.57
C GLN A 49 31.67 -17.59 -21.20
N ALA A 50 30.76 -17.04 -20.39
CA ALA A 50 30.47 -17.53 -19.03
C ALA A 50 29.26 -18.49 -18.93
N SER A 51 28.92 -19.24 -20.00
CA SER A 51 27.81 -20.19 -19.95
C SER A 51 28.14 -21.58 -20.50
N GLN A 52 28.37 -22.53 -19.58
CA GLN A 52 28.31 -23.98 -19.83
C GLN A 52 27.29 -24.57 -18.84
N PRO A 53 26.08 -24.97 -19.29
CA PRO A 53 25.04 -25.55 -18.43
C PRO A 53 24.93 -27.07 -18.69
N SER A 54 25.72 -27.89 -17.99
CA SER A 54 25.54 -29.36 -18.05
C SER A 54 25.38 -30.04 -16.68
N ALA A 55 25.76 -29.39 -15.57
CA ALA A 55 25.63 -30.00 -14.24
C ALA A 55 24.30 -29.69 -13.51
N ILE A 56 23.67 -28.55 -13.80
CA ILE A 56 22.51 -28.05 -13.02
C ILE A 56 21.17 -28.67 -13.49
N VAL A 57 21.07 -29.06 -14.76
CA VAL A 57 19.83 -29.61 -15.33
C VAL A 57 19.55 -31.04 -14.85
N SER A 58 20.59 -31.85 -14.58
CA SER A 58 20.41 -33.22 -14.06
C SER A 58 19.94 -33.24 -12.60
N ALA A 59 20.38 -32.30 -11.75
CA ALA A 59 19.98 -32.28 -10.34
C ALA A 59 18.52 -31.86 -10.14
N LEU A 60 17.98 -31.00 -11.00
CA LEU A 60 16.58 -30.53 -10.93
C LEU A 60 15.59 -31.57 -11.48
N ALA A 61 15.99 -32.37 -12.47
CA ALA A 61 15.14 -33.41 -13.06
C ALA A 61 14.88 -34.58 -12.10
N THR A 62 15.83 -34.92 -11.22
CA THR A 62 15.66 -36.02 -10.25
C THR A 62 14.77 -35.64 -9.06
N SER A 63 14.72 -34.35 -8.69
CA SER A 63 13.91 -33.85 -7.57
C SER A 63 12.41 -33.75 -7.90
N GLN A 64 12.05 -33.43 -9.15
CA GLN A 64 10.64 -33.25 -9.54
C GLN A 64 9.84 -34.54 -9.73
N ARG A 65 10.46 -35.73 -9.84
CA ARG A 65 9.73 -36.99 -10.04
C ARG A 65 8.99 -37.54 -8.80
N ARG A 66 9.11 -36.93 -7.62
CA ARG A 66 8.60 -37.52 -6.36
C ARG A 66 7.41 -36.85 -5.67
N LYS A 67 6.78 -35.79 -6.16
CA LYS A 67 5.61 -35.20 -5.44
C LYS A 67 4.45 -34.81 -6.36
N LYS A 68 3.38 -35.61 -6.29
CA LYS A 68 2.04 -35.29 -6.79
C LYS A 68 1.29 -34.41 -5.76
N LYS A 69 0.58 -33.41 -6.30
CA LYS A 69 -0.59 -32.69 -5.77
C LYS A 69 -0.47 -32.01 -4.39
N HIS A 70 -0.02 -30.76 -4.41
CA HIS A 70 -0.71 -29.65 -3.73
C HIS A 70 -0.45 -28.38 -4.55
N VAL A 71 -1.52 -27.73 -5.03
CA VAL A 71 -1.44 -26.43 -5.70
C VAL A 71 -1.34 -25.38 -4.59
N LEU A 72 -0.13 -24.90 -4.33
CA LEU A 72 0.12 -23.70 -3.53
C LEU A 72 0.46 -22.56 -4.48
N SER A 73 -0.39 -21.53 -4.52
CA SER A 73 -0.12 -20.29 -5.25
C SER A 73 0.79 -19.40 -4.41
N HIS A 74 2.10 -19.48 -4.58
CA HIS A 74 3.04 -18.50 -4.04
C HIS A 74 3.77 -17.79 -5.17
N SER A 75 3.46 -16.51 -5.36
CA SER A 75 4.29 -15.57 -6.12
C SER A 75 5.44 -15.10 -5.24
N LEU A 76 6.44 -15.96 -5.03
CA LEU A 76 7.70 -15.55 -4.42
C LEU A 76 8.62 -14.97 -5.50
N HIS A 77 9.33 -13.90 -5.16
CA HIS A 77 10.30 -13.27 -6.04
C HIS A 77 11.39 -14.28 -6.45
N PRO A 78 11.76 -14.41 -7.74
CA PRO A 78 12.75 -15.39 -8.21
C PRO A 78 14.12 -15.30 -7.51
N LEU A 79 14.51 -14.12 -7.02
CA LEU A 79 15.75 -13.93 -6.25
C LEU A 79 15.72 -14.52 -4.83
N LEU A 80 14.53 -14.73 -4.25
CA LEU A 80 14.35 -15.32 -2.90
C LEU A 80 14.20 -16.84 -2.93
N LEU A 81 13.77 -17.41 -4.06
CA LEU A 81 13.65 -18.86 -4.26
C LEU A 81 15.01 -19.59 -4.17
N LEU A 82 16.12 -18.90 -4.49
CA LEU A 82 17.47 -19.44 -4.34
C LEU A 82 17.93 -19.51 -2.86
N ALA A 83 17.28 -18.80 -1.94
CA ALA A 83 17.66 -18.72 -0.52
C ALA A 83 16.74 -19.52 0.44
N THR A 84 15.63 -20.08 -0.04
CA THR A 84 14.50 -20.51 0.82
C THR A 84 14.20 -22.01 0.81
N THR A 85 14.99 -22.86 0.13
CA THR A 85 14.74 -24.32 0.11
C THR A 85 15.27 -25.07 1.34
N SER A 86 15.88 -24.38 2.31
CA SER A 86 16.30 -24.98 3.58
C SER A 86 15.13 -25.03 4.56
N MET A 87 14.76 -26.23 5.00
CA MET A 87 13.67 -26.46 5.95
C MET A 87 13.76 -25.53 7.16
N ALA A 88 12.66 -24.86 7.50
CA ALA A 88 12.57 -23.89 8.58
C ALA A 88 12.96 -24.53 9.93
N ARG A 89 14.23 -24.39 10.33
CA ARG A 89 14.67 -24.74 11.67
C ARG A 89 14.18 -23.66 12.65
N PRO A 90 13.74 -24.03 13.87
CA PRO A 90 13.44 -23.05 14.90
C PRO A 90 14.69 -22.22 15.21
N VAL A 91 14.47 -20.93 15.42
CA VAL A 91 15.50 -19.95 15.73
C VAL A 91 16.11 -20.27 17.09
N PRO A 92 17.44 -20.40 17.20
CA PRO A 92 18.08 -20.43 18.51
C PRO A 92 17.75 -19.15 19.30
N LYS A 93 17.38 -19.27 20.58
CA LYS A 93 17.01 -18.11 21.43
C LYS A 93 18.05 -16.99 21.41
N ALA A 94 19.34 -17.34 21.30
CA ALA A 94 20.44 -16.38 21.21
C ALA A 94 20.38 -15.51 19.94
N GLU A 95 19.97 -16.06 18.79
CA GLU A 95 19.83 -15.31 17.54
C GLU A 95 18.64 -14.33 17.63
N MET A 96 17.52 -14.76 18.21
CA MET A 96 16.37 -13.89 18.43
C MET A 96 16.70 -12.75 19.40
N ALA A 97 17.45 -13.02 20.46
CA ALA A 97 17.90 -12.00 21.41
C ALA A 97 18.83 -10.97 20.73
N LEU A 98 19.79 -11.43 19.92
CA LEU A 98 20.67 -10.55 19.13
C LEU A 98 19.89 -9.71 18.12
N LEU A 99 18.89 -10.30 17.47
CA LEU A 99 18.00 -9.62 16.53
C LEU A 99 17.22 -8.49 17.23
N LEU A 100 16.56 -8.79 18.35
CA LEU A 100 15.78 -7.81 19.10
C LEU A 100 16.66 -6.65 19.60
N ARG A 101 17.86 -6.96 20.09
CA ARG A 101 18.84 -5.93 20.50
C ARG A 101 19.23 -5.05 19.32
N SER A 102 19.52 -5.65 18.16
CA SER A 102 19.90 -4.92 16.94
C SER A 102 18.79 -4.03 16.41
N LEU A 103 17.53 -4.41 16.57
CA LEU A 103 16.39 -3.59 16.14
C LEU A 103 16.06 -2.46 17.11
N ARG A 104 16.19 -2.71 18.42
CA ARG A 104 15.96 -1.70 19.47
C ARG A 104 17.02 -0.60 19.43
N ASP A 105 18.27 -0.98 19.18
CA ASP A 105 19.37 -0.04 18.97
C ASP A 105 20.22 -0.43 17.76
N PRO A 106 19.81 -0.02 16.55
CA PRO A 106 20.58 -0.32 15.34
C PRO A 106 21.93 0.39 15.31
N MET A 107 22.15 1.40 16.17
CA MET A 107 23.42 2.15 16.26
C MET A 107 24.42 1.52 17.24
N ALA A 108 24.01 0.57 18.09
CA ALA A 108 24.92 -0.15 18.98
C ALA A 108 26.03 -0.92 18.24
N PRO A 109 27.30 -0.88 18.68
CA PRO A 109 28.45 -1.43 17.94
C PRO A 109 28.37 -2.94 17.68
N ASP A 110 27.57 -3.67 18.45
CA ASP A 110 27.35 -5.12 18.36
C ASP A 110 26.09 -5.51 17.56
N SER A 111 25.39 -4.54 16.95
CA SER A 111 24.23 -4.75 16.09
C SER A 111 24.65 -5.24 14.69
N CYS A 112 24.01 -6.31 14.21
CA CYS A 112 24.32 -6.90 12.91
C CYS A 112 23.18 -6.75 11.91
N CYS A 113 23.35 -5.88 10.91
CA CYS A 113 22.31 -5.69 9.89
C CYS A 113 22.06 -6.94 9.03
N ALA A 114 23.11 -7.70 8.66
CA ALA A 114 22.93 -8.91 7.86
C ALA A 114 22.10 -9.99 8.58
N ILE A 115 22.25 -10.10 9.91
CA ILE A 115 21.40 -10.95 10.77
C ILE A 115 19.99 -10.40 10.86
N VAL A 116 19.84 -9.08 11.00
CA VAL A 116 18.52 -8.42 11.01
C VAL A 116 17.77 -8.71 9.72
N MET A 117 18.40 -8.49 8.57
CA MET A 117 17.78 -8.66 7.26
C MET A 117 17.44 -10.14 6.96
N LYS A 118 18.35 -11.08 7.26
CA LYS A 118 18.13 -12.49 6.98
C LYS A 118 17.26 -13.21 8.02
N GLY A 119 17.47 -12.93 9.30
CA GLY A 119 16.72 -13.53 10.40
C GLY A 119 15.24 -13.15 10.33
N VAL A 120 14.95 -11.87 10.11
CA VAL A 120 13.56 -11.39 9.94
C VAL A 120 12.93 -12.00 8.70
N SER A 121 13.62 -11.99 7.54
CA SER A 121 13.09 -12.55 6.29
C SER A 121 12.79 -14.05 6.34
N GLN A 122 13.60 -14.85 7.04
CA GLN A 122 13.42 -16.30 7.12
C GLN A 122 12.47 -16.74 8.25
N GLN A 123 12.45 -16.04 9.38
CA GLN A 123 11.85 -16.54 10.62
C GLN A 123 10.49 -15.91 10.94
N CYS A 124 10.31 -14.63 10.64
CA CYS A 124 8.99 -14.01 10.74
C CYS A 124 8.09 -14.63 9.68
N PHE A 125 8.46 -14.51 8.41
CA PHE A 125 7.45 -14.55 7.37
C PHE A 125 7.00 -15.95 6.96
N LEU A 126 7.82 -16.98 7.21
CA LEU A 126 7.44 -18.38 6.95
C LEU A 126 6.62 -19.01 8.08
N GLN A 127 6.64 -18.46 9.30
CA GLN A 127 6.00 -19.09 10.47
C GLN A 127 4.71 -18.37 10.95
N LEU A 128 4.42 -17.16 10.46
CA LEU A 128 3.31 -16.33 10.95
C LEU A 128 1.90 -16.87 10.59
N ASP A 129 1.80 -17.80 9.64
CA ASP A 129 0.52 -18.39 9.21
C ASP A 129 -0.04 -19.45 10.18
N THR A 130 0.76 -19.98 11.11
CA THR A 130 0.40 -21.19 11.90
C THR A 130 -0.01 -20.94 13.36
N GLY A 131 -0.43 -19.71 13.71
CA GLY A 131 -0.90 -19.40 15.07
C GLY A 131 0.19 -18.96 16.05
N GLY A 132 1.45 -18.87 15.61
CA GLY A 132 2.58 -18.34 16.40
C GLY A 132 2.56 -16.83 16.68
N ARG A 133 1.47 -16.11 16.33
CA ARG A 133 1.41 -14.64 16.28
C ARG A 133 1.74 -13.93 17.59
N ALA A 134 1.44 -14.53 18.75
CA ALA A 134 1.80 -13.95 20.05
C ALA A 134 3.31 -13.95 20.30
N LYS A 135 4.05 -14.95 19.81
CA LYS A 135 5.49 -15.11 20.04
C LYS A 135 6.34 -14.05 19.33
N PHE A 136 5.77 -13.38 18.33
CA PHE A 136 6.46 -12.36 17.54
C PHE A 136 6.14 -10.92 18.00
N ALA A 137 5.32 -10.75 19.04
CA ALA A 137 4.94 -9.42 19.51
C ALA A 137 6.16 -8.54 19.90
N PRO A 138 7.19 -9.01 20.63
CA PRO A 138 8.39 -8.21 20.91
C PRO A 138 9.11 -7.76 19.64
N LEU A 139 9.13 -8.62 18.61
CA LEU A 139 9.83 -8.37 17.36
C LEU A 139 9.08 -7.34 16.49
N LEU A 140 7.75 -7.46 16.41
CA LEU A 140 6.92 -6.48 15.71
C LEU A 140 7.02 -5.09 16.36
N ARG A 141 7.01 -5.01 17.70
CA ARG A 141 7.26 -3.76 18.42
C ARG A 141 8.61 -3.16 18.07
N ALA A 142 9.68 -3.95 18.13
CA ALA A 142 11.03 -3.47 17.82
C ALA A 142 11.16 -3.00 16.36
N LEU A 143 10.55 -3.70 15.41
CA LEU A 143 10.54 -3.30 13.99
C LEU A 143 9.79 -1.98 13.78
N VAL A 144 8.59 -1.84 14.36
CA VAL A 144 7.83 -0.59 14.26
C VAL A 144 8.60 0.55 14.92
N GLN A 145 9.14 0.35 16.13
CA GLN A 145 10.02 1.33 16.80
C GLN A 145 11.17 1.77 15.90
N MET A 146 11.87 0.83 15.30
CA MET A 146 12.99 1.14 14.42
C MET A 146 12.54 1.99 13.23
N LEU A 147 11.44 1.63 12.56
CA LEU A 147 10.94 2.33 11.38
C LEU A 147 10.37 3.72 11.70
N THR A 148 9.70 3.86 12.84
CA THR A 148 8.96 5.09 13.20
C THR A 148 9.71 6.00 14.17
N LYS A 149 10.90 5.63 14.64
CA LYS A 149 11.73 6.48 15.51
C LYS A 149 12.16 7.73 14.75
N GLN A 150 11.85 8.89 15.32
CA GLN A 150 12.30 10.17 14.81
C GLN A 150 13.83 10.25 14.87
N ARG A 151 14.42 10.69 13.76
CA ARG A 151 15.85 10.84 13.57
C ARG A 151 16.10 12.12 12.81
N THR A 152 17.18 12.80 13.15
CA THR A 152 17.76 13.83 12.30
C THR A 152 18.28 13.20 11.00
N GLU A 153 18.46 14.00 9.96
CA GLU A 153 19.02 13.53 8.69
C GLU A 153 20.41 12.87 8.86
N PRO A 154 21.37 13.45 9.62
CA PRO A 154 22.65 12.78 9.88
C PRO A 154 22.52 11.43 10.60
N GLU A 155 21.64 11.34 11.60
CA GLU A 155 21.39 10.08 12.31
C GLU A 155 20.77 9.02 11.38
N PHE A 156 19.88 9.44 10.49
CA PHE A 156 19.28 8.56 9.49
C PHE A 156 20.32 8.06 8.48
N HIS A 157 21.20 8.93 7.99
CA HIS A 157 22.31 8.53 7.11
C HIS A 157 23.28 7.58 7.80
N ALA A 158 23.63 7.83 9.07
CA ALA A 158 24.49 6.95 9.84
C ALA A 158 23.84 5.57 10.04
N LEU A 159 22.54 5.54 10.34
CA LEU A 159 21.76 4.32 10.40
C LEU A 159 21.77 3.60 9.05
N TYR A 160 21.46 4.30 7.97
CA TYR A 160 21.40 3.74 6.63
C TYR A 160 22.73 3.10 6.24
N ALA A 161 23.84 3.84 6.38
CA ALA A 161 25.19 3.35 6.10
C ALA A 161 25.54 2.10 6.92
N LYS A 162 25.08 2.05 8.17
CA LYS A 162 25.27 0.89 9.04
C LYS A 162 24.40 -0.30 8.65
N LEU A 163 23.19 -0.06 8.15
CA LEU A 163 22.34 -1.12 7.62
C LEU A 163 22.90 -1.68 6.29
N THR A 164 23.59 -0.84 5.51
CA THR A 164 24.20 -1.26 4.25
C THR A 164 25.66 -1.69 4.37
N THR A 165 26.26 -1.66 5.56
CA THR A 165 27.67 -2.06 5.76
C THR A 165 27.81 -3.00 6.95
N CYS A 166 28.31 -4.22 6.73
CA CYS A 166 28.54 -5.17 7.83
C CYS A 166 29.84 -4.88 8.59
N THR A 167 29.73 -4.32 9.80
CA THR A 167 30.86 -4.05 10.70
C THR A 167 31.09 -5.15 11.74
N CYS A 168 30.38 -6.28 11.64
CA CYS A 168 30.40 -7.30 12.69
C CYS A 168 31.77 -7.98 12.85
N PRO A 169 32.14 -8.39 14.07
CA PRO A 169 33.36 -9.14 14.31
C PRO A 169 33.32 -10.50 13.59
N LEU A 170 34.50 -11.07 13.31
CA LEU A 170 34.63 -12.34 12.58
C LEU A 170 33.84 -13.49 13.21
N SER A 171 33.69 -13.52 14.54
CA SER A 171 32.88 -14.51 15.26
C SER A 171 31.41 -14.49 14.82
N VAL A 172 30.84 -13.30 14.64
CA VAL A 172 29.46 -13.09 14.18
C VAL A 172 29.36 -13.32 12.67
N ARG A 173 30.38 -12.95 11.89
CA ARG A 173 30.44 -13.21 10.44
C ARG A 173 30.51 -14.70 10.08
N ARG A 174 30.96 -15.57 11.00
CA ARG A 174 30.95 -17.02 10.82
C ARG A 174 29.58 -17.66 11.03
N MET A 175 28.61 -16.92 11.55
CA MET A 175 27.24 -17.42 11.69
C MET A 175 26.61 -17.62 10.30
N ASN A 176 25.76 -18.64 10.16
CA ASN A 176 25.11 -19.01 8.90
C ASN A 176 24.36 -17.85 8.23
N CYS A 177 23.97 -16.85 8.99
CA CYS A 177 23.31 -15.64 8.51
C CYS A 177 24.17 -14.81 7.52
N HIS A 178 25.50 -14.90 7.59
CA HIS A 178 26.42 -14.18 6.72
C HIS A 178 26.89 -15.00 5.50
N GLY A 179 26.59 -16.30 5.46
CA GLY A 179 27.08 -17.22 4.43
C GLY A 179 26.26 -17.26 3.13
N LEU A 180 25.35 -16.30 2.89
CA LEU A 180 24.71 -16.22 1.57
C LEU A 180 25.71 -15.61 0.58
N PRO A 181 25.92 -16.21 -0.60
CA PRO A 181 26.69 -15.57 -1.64
C PRO A 181 25.96 -14.28 -2.06
N VAL A 182 26.47 -13.13 -1.61
CA VAL A 182 25.97 -11.77 -1.94
C VAL A 182 26.40 -11.34 -3.34
N GLU A 183 27.00 -12.24 -4.11
CA GLU A 183 27.75 -11.94 -5.34
C GLU A 183 26.93 -11.24 -6.45
N ALA A 184 25.60 -11.15 -6.32
CA ALA A 184 24.73 -10.50 -7.31
C ALA A 184 23.88 -9.31 -6.78
N LEU A 185 23.87 -9.01 -5.48
CA LEU A 185 23.01 -7.96 -4.93
C LEU A 185 23.83 -6.91 -4.19
N THR A 186 23.52 -5.64 -4.44
CA THR A 186 24.07 -4.56 -3.61
C THR A 186 23.44 -4.61 -2.22
N MET A 187 24.12 -4.06 -1.23
CA MET A 187 23.57 -3.94 0.12
C MET A 187 22.30 -3.06 0.14
N ASP A 188 22.19 -2.09 -0.78
CA ASP A 188 20.98 -1.31 -0.99
C ASP A 188 19.80 -2.18 -1.45
N ASP A 189 20.04 -3.10 -2.39
CA ASP A 189 19.00 -4.04 -2.85
C ASP A 189 18.52 -4.95 -1.71
N MET A 190 19.45 -5.40 -0.86
CA MET A 190 19.11 -6.22 0.31
C MET A 190 18.32 -5.43 1.36
N LEU A 191 18.71 -4.19 1.63
CA LEU A 191 17.96 -3.32 2.53
C LEU A 191 16.55 -3.05 1.97
N GLY A 192 16.42 -2.89 0.66
CA GLY A 192 15.12 -2.76 0.01
C GLY A 192 14.24 -3.98 0.09
N ALA A 193 14.80 -5.15 -0.17
CA ALA A 193 14.09 -6.41 0.02
C ALA A 193 13.65 -6.58 1.48
N PHE A 194 14.50 -6.20 2.45
CA PHE A 194 14.16 -6.22 3.86
C PHE A 194 13.01 -5.25 4.20
N LEU A 195 13.10 -3.98 3.80
CA LEU A 195 12.08 -2.98 4.06
C LEU A 195 10.74 -3.36 3.42
N TRP A 196 10.77 -3.84 2.17
CA TRP A 196 9.62 -4.38 1.47
C TRP A 196 8.91 -5.43 2.33
N GLU A 197 9.65 -6.45 2.76
CA GLU A 197 9.08 -7.59 3.44
C GLU A 197 8.59 -7.22 4.85
N VAL A 198 9.39 -6.50 5.63
CA VAL A 198 9.00 -6.02 6.96
C VAL A 198 7.75 -5.16 6.90
N CYS A 199 7.71 -4.18 6.01
CA CYS A 199 6.58 -3.29 5.90
C CYS A 199 5.33 -4.05 5.43
N GLY A 200 5.45 -4.93 4.44
CA GLY A 200 4.35 -5.76 3.97
C GLY A 200 3.77 -6.65 5.08
N GLN A 201 4.62 -7.15 5.96
CA GLN A 201 4.22 -8.08 7.01
C GLN A 201 3.62 -7.38 8.21
N ILE A 202 4.19 -6.25 8.64
CA ILE A 202 3.54 -5.38 9.61
C ILE A 202 2.17 -4.94 9.07
N SER A 203 2.10 -4.53 7.79
CA SER A 203 0.85 -4.15 7.13
C SER A 203 -0.16 -5.29 7.15
N ASN A 204 0.25 -6.52 6.84
CA ASN A 204 -0.62 -7.69 6.91
C ASN A 204 -1.13 -7.90 8.34
N PHE A 205 -0.28 -7.82 9.36
CA PHE A 205 -0.72 -7.97 10.75
C PHE A 205 -1.75 -6.94 11.17
N VAL A 206 -1.55 -5.70 10.76
CA VAL A 206 -2.46 -4.58 11.02
C VAL A 206 -3.78 -4.77 10.25
N ASN A 207 -3.71 -5.07 8.95
CA ASN A 207 -4.89 -5.21 8.08
C ASN A 207 -5.74 -6.46 8.35
N HIS A 208 -5.18 -7.52 8.94
CA HIS A 208 -5.96 -8.68 9.40
C HIS A 208 -6.81 -8.36 10.65
N ARG A 209 -6.71 -7.15 11.18
CA ARG A 209 -7.56 -6.66 12.26
C ARG A 209 -8.63 -5.74 11.71
N GLU A 210 -9.73 -5.69 12.43
CA GLU A 210 -10.72 -4.65 12.18
C GLU A 210 -10.11 -3.31 12.63
N ALA A 211 -10.37 -2.25 11.86
CA ALA A 211 -9.86 -0.91 12.16
C ALA A 211 -10.13 -0.52 13.61
N GLY A 212 -9.12 0.02 14.30
CA GLY A 212 -9.17 0.42 15.70
C GLY A 212 -9.31 -0.72 16.72
N LYS A 213 -9.37 -1.99 16.31
CA LYS A 213 -9.50 -3.12 17.24
C LYS A 213 -8.14 -3.67 17.66
N TYR A 214 -7.68 -3.18 18.80
CA TYR A 214 -6.52 -3.72 19.50
C TYR A 214 -6.83 -5.08 20.13
N ARG A 215 -5.78 -5.87 20.36
CA ARG A 215 -5.89 -7.12 21.09
C ARG A 215 -6.08 -6.85 22.58
N HIS A 216 -6.90 -7.67 23.23
CA HIS A 216 -7.02 -7.64 24.67
C HIS A 216 -5.66 -7.88 25.33
N THR A 217 -5.36 -7.03 26.31
CA THR A 217 -4.25 -7.27 27.21
C THR A 217 -4.57 -8.49 28.07
N VAL A 218 -3.60 -9.38 28.21
CA VAL A 218 -3.71 -10.56 29.07
C VAL A 218 -3.15 -10.17 30.44
N PRO A 219 -3.97 -10.23 31.51
CA PRO A 219 -3.50 -9.95 32.86
C PRO A 219 -2.29 -10.82 33.22
N GLY A 220 -1.29 -10.23 33.87
CA GLY A 220 -0.08 -10.93 34.32
C GLY A 220 1.02 -11.08 33.26
N LEU A 221 0.77 -10.77 31.98
CA LEU A 221 1.84 -10.70 30.97
C LEU A 221 2.53 -9.33 31.01
N SER A 222 3.85 -9.32 30.86
CA SER A 222 4.62 -8.08 30.70
C SER A 222 4.23 -7.35 29.40
N PRO A 223 4.48 -6.03 29.26
CA PRO A 223 4.18 -5.29 28.05
C PRO A 223 4.76 -5.92 26.77
N ASP A 224 5.97 -6.49 26.86
CA ASP A 224 6.63 -7.18 25.74
C ASP A 224 5.95 -8.50 25.36
N GLU A 225 5.31 -9.17 26.31
CA GLU A 225 4.59 -10.44 26.10
C GLU A 225 3.12 -10.23 25.67
N GLN A 226 2.60 -9.01 25.80
CA GLN A 226 1.27 -8.67 25.33
C GLN A 226 1.16 -8.91 23.82
N PRO A 227 0.01 -9.38 23.32
CA PRO A 227 -0.14 -9.71 21.92
C PRO A 227 -0.21 -8.43 21.06
N TRP A 228 0.41 -8.42 19.88
CA TRP A 228 0.54 -7.20 19.07
C TRP A 228 -0.54 -7.07 17.95
N PRO A 229 -1.08 -5.88 17.66
CA PRO A 229 -1.03 -4.66 18.49
C PRO A 229 -2.07 -4.74 19.64
N SER A 230 -1.66 -4.38 20.84
CA SER A 230 -2.48 -4.36 22.08
C SER A 230 -3.00 -2.96 22.43
N ASN A 231 -2.40 -1.91 21.89
CA ASN A 231 -2.80 -0.51 22.10
C ASN A 231 -2.22 0.39 20.98
N ALA A 232 -2.58 1.66 20.96
CA ALA A 232 -2.08 2.61 19.95
C ALA A 232 -0.55 2.80 20.02
N GLN A 233 0.05 2.69 21.21
CA GLN A 233 1.49 2.84 21.41
C GLN A 233 2.29 1.73 20.72
N ASP A 234 1.70 0.55 20.52
CA ASP A 234 2.32 -0.53 19.74
C ASP A 234 2.55 -0.17 18.26
N ILE A 235 1.86 0.87 17.76
CA ILE A 235 1.95 1.38 16.39
C ILE A 235 2.61 2.77 16.38
N ILE A 236 2.20 3.65 17.29
CA ILE A 236 2.63 5.04 17.44
C ILE A 236 3.11 5.24 18.88
N HIS A 237 4.40 4.98 19.13
CA HIS A 237 5.01 4.91 20.48
C HIS A 237 4.64 6.07 21.42
N THR A 238 4.47 7.27 20.87
CA THR A 238 4.11 8.47 21.63
C THR A 238 2.75 8.99 21.15
N PRO A 239 1.70 9.01 21.99
CA PRO A 239 0.42 9.63 21.62
C PRO A 239 0.61 11.07 21.13
N GLY A 240 -0.06 11.45 20.04
CA GLY A 240 0.10 12.78 19.42
C GLY A 240 1.31 12.91 18.50
N ALA A 241 2.13 11.85 18.37
CA ALA A 241 3.29 11.84 17.49
C ALA A 241 2.99 11.32 16.08
N GLU A 242 1.73 11.29 15.64
CA GLU A 242 1.33 10.83 14.31
C GLU A 242 2.15 11.50 13.20
N PHE A 243 2.38 12.81 13.31
CA PHE A 243 3.17 13.57 12.34
C PHE A 243 4.65 13.16 12.36
N ALA A 244 5.25 13.03 13.55
CA ALA A 244 6.64 12.59 13.68
C ALA A 244 6.84 11.16 13.16
N VAL A 245 5.87 10.26 13.37
CA VAL A 245 5.87 8.91 12.78
C VAL A 245 5.82 8.99 11.26
N LEU A 246 4.94 9.82 10.69
CA LEU A 246 4.84 9.98 9.24
C LEU A 246 6.14 10.52 8.62
N VAL A 247 6.75 11.54 9.23
CA VAL A 247 8.05 12.08 8.80
C VAL A 247 9.15 11.03 8.91
N SER A 248 9.16 10.24 9.98
CA SER A 248 10.14 9.16 10.15
C SER A 248 10.00 8.08 9.08
N LEU A 249 8.76 7.73 8.73
CA LEU A 249 8.47 6.81 7.63
C LEU A 249 8.92 7.41 6.27
N GLN A 250 8.74 8.72 6.07
CA GLN A 250 9.16 9.38 4.83
C GLN A 250 10.66 9.29 4.55
N ASN A 251 11.50 9.32 5.58
CA ASN A 251 12.95 9.20 5.41
C ASN A 251 13.35 7.90 4.69
N TRP A 252 12.53 6.84 4.82
CA TRP A 252 12.75 5.56 4.16
C TRP A 252 12.37 5.54 2.68
N PHE A 253 11.78 6.60 2.11
CA PHE A 253 11.50 6.68 0.66
C PHE A 253 12.74 6.99 -0.19
N ASN A 254 13.76 7.63 0.40
CA ASN A 254 14.93 8.14 -0.32
C ASN A 254 15.89 7.06 -0.90
N PRO A 255 16.05 5.85 -0.31
CA PRO A 255 16.82 4.82 -0.97
C PRO A 255 16.07 4.19 -2.15
N ARG A 256 16.70 4.27 -3.33
CA ARG A 256 16.36 3.56 -4.60
C ARG A 256 15.72 2.19 -4.35
N PRO A 257 14.92 1.67 -5.29
CA PRO A 257 13.53 1.17 -5.14
C PRO A 257 13.14 0.38 -3.85
N ALA A 258 13.79 0.61 -2.73
CA ALA A 258 13.75 -0.15 -1.50
C ALA A 258 12.61 0.32 -0.58
N GLY A 259 12.39 1.64 -0.56
CA GLY A 259 11.48 2.31 0.35
C GLY A 259 9.99 2.07 0.11
N TYR A 260 9.59 1.43 -0.98
CA TYR A 260 8.18 1.42 -1.37
C TYR A 260 7.28 0.64 -0.41
N GLY A 261 7.81 -0.38 0.27
CA GLY A 261 7.05 -1.08 1.32
C GLY A 261 6.42 -0.14 2.35
N VAL A 262 7.05 1.01 2.58
CA VAL A 262 6.58 2.05 3.50
C VAL A 262 5.23 2.61 3.08
N PHE A 263 4.92 2.74 1.79
CA PHE A 263 3.58 3.14 1.34
C PHE A 263 2.51 2.17 1.84
N THR A 264 2.76 0.86 1.74
CA THR A 264 1.84 -0.15 2.25
C THR A 264 1.65 -0.03 3.75
N LEU A 265 2.74 0.25 4.48
CA LEU A 265 2.72 0.44 5.92
C LEU A 265 1.93 1.69 6.34
N ILE A 266 2.15 2.83 5.66
CA ILE A 266 1.40 4.07 5.91
C ILE A 266 -0.10 3.83 5.67
N ALA A 267 -0.48 3.18 4.56
CA ALA A 267 -1.89 2.87 4.31
C ALA A 267 -2.47 1.92 5.36
N ALA A 268 -1.72 0.92 5.82
CA ALA A 268 -2.17 0.01 6.87
C ALA A 268 -2.38 0.76 8.20
N PHE A 269 -1.43 1.63 8.59
CA PHE A 269 -1.55 2.45 9.78
C PHE A 269 -2.72 3.43 9.70
N ALA A 270 -2.91 4.10 8.55
CA ALA A 270 -4.04 5.01 8.34
C ALA A 270 -5.37 4.25 8.36
N THR A 271 -5.42 3.04 7.78
CA THR A 271 -6.62 2.19 7.83
C THR A 271 -6.95 1.75 9.25
N PHE A 272 -5.94 1.58 10.10
CA PHE A 272 -6.10 1.06 11.43
C PHE A 272 -6.30 2.14 12.51
N HIS A 273 -5.66 3.31 12.39
CA HIS A 273 -5.70 4.40 13.37
C HIS A 273 -6.10 5.72 12.71
N SER A 274 -7.31 6.20 13.02
CA SER A 274 -7.93 7.35 12.34
C SER A 274 -7.14 8.65 12.46
N LYS A 275 -6.57 8.98 13.63
CA LYS A 275 -5.75 10.20 13.80
C LYS A 275 -4.51 10.19 12.91
N PHE A 276 -3.93 9.01 12.65
CA PHE A 276 -2.81 8.90 11.72
C PHE A 276 -3.29 9.09 10.28
N ALA A 277 -4.48 8.61 9.93
CA ALA A 277 -5.07 8.90 8.62
C ALA A 277 -5.26 10.41 8.41
N GLU A 278 -5.87 11.13 9.37
CA GLU A 278 -6.00 12.59 9.32
C GLU A 278 -4.65 13.28 9.10
N THR A 279 -3.61 12.80 9.78
CA THR A 279 -2.25 13.32 9.62
C THR A 279 -1.71 13.05 8.22
N VAL A 280 -1.92 11.86 7.67
CA VAL A 280 -1.51 11.52 6.29
C VAL A 280 -2.19 12.46 5.29
N PHE A 281 -3.49 12.72 5.42
CA PHE A 281 -4.23 13.62 4.53
C PHE A 281 -3.79 15.08 4.62
N LYS A 282 -3.30 15.52 5.80
CA LYS A 282 -2.75 16.87 6.00
C LYS A 282 -1.32 17.05 5.43
N VAL A 283 -0.65 16.00 5.00
CA VAL A 283 0.76 16.06 4.54
C VAL A 283 0.89 15.72 3.05
N PRO A 284 0.94 16.73 2.15
CA PRO A 284 0.96 16.52 0.70
C PRO A 284 2.14 15.70 0.17
N LEU A 285 3.26 15.65 0.91
CA LEU A 285 4.50 15.05 0.43
C LEU A 285 4.35 13.57 0.07
N VAL A 286 3.62 12.77 0.87
CA VAL A 286 3.47 11.32 0.62
C VAL A 286 2.73 11.07 -0.70
N PHE A 287 1.67 11.84 -0.94
CA PHE A 287 0.91 11.77 -2.20
C PHE A 287 1.74 12.21 -3.39
N ARG A 288 2.51 13.29 -3.24
CA ARG A 288 3.43 13.77 -4.28
C ARG A 288 4.46 12.70 -4.64
N LEU A 289 5.07 12.05 -3.66
CA LEU A 289 6.04 10.97 -3.88
C LEU A 289 5.38 9.78 -4.59
N ALA A 290 4.20 9.33 -4.13
CA ALA A 290 3.43 8.27 -4.78
C ALA A 290 3.16 8.57 -6.27
N LEU A 291 2.73 9.81 -6.57
CA LEU A 291 2.48 10.26 -7.93
C LEU A 291 3.76 10.31 -8.77
N GLN A 292 4.84 10.88 -8.25
CA GLN A 292 6.15 10.94 -8.91
C GLN A 292 6.65 9.55 -9.29
N HIS A 293 6.47 8.56 -8.42
CA HIS A 293 6.86 7.18 -8.73
C HIS A 293 5.98 6.54 -9.81
N ILE A 294 4.66 6.71 -9.78
CA ILE A 294 3.77 6.25 -10.87
C ILE A 294 4.20 6.86 -12.21
N VAL A 295 4.45 8.17 -12.25
CA VAL A 295 4.88 8.87 -13.47
C VAL A 295 6.21 8.34 -13.95
N ARG A 296 7.22 8.25 -13.07
CA ARG A 296 8.56 7.75 -13.40
C ARG A 296 8.53 6.33 -13.93
N ILE A 297 7.68 5.45 -13.39
CA ILE A 297 7.49 4.08 -13.91
C ILE A 297 6.84 4.13 -15.30
N SER A 298 5.81 4.96 -15.49
CA SER A 298 5.13 5.12 -16.79
C SER A 298 6.04 5.68 -17.89
N GLU A 299 7.12 6.35 -17.53
CA GLU A 299 8.08 6.97 -18.44
C GLU A 299 9.34 6.12 -18.69
N GLN A 300 9.45 4.93 -18.08
CA GLN A 300 10.59 4.04 -18.33
C GLN A 300 10.66 3.59 -19.80
N PRO A 301 11.81 3.76 -20.47
CA PRO A 301 12.03 3.20 -21.81
C PRO A 301 11.79 1.69 -21.83
N GLY A 302 11.10 1.19 -22.85
CA GLY A 302 10.85 -0.24 -23.01
C GLY A 302 9.64 -0.79 -22.25
N LEU A 303 8.89 0.02 -21.51
CA LEU A 303 7.64 -0.41 -20.85
C LEU A 303 6.67 -1.07 -21.85
N GLN A 304 6.60 -0.55 -23.07
CA GLN A 304 5.70 -1.02 -24.14
C GLN A 304 6.30 -2.14 -25.02
N THR A 305 7.61 -2.41 -24.97
CA THR A 305 8.23 -3.34 -25.92
C THR A 305 8.02 -4.79 -25.50
N THR A 306 7.56 -5.66 -26.38
CA THR A 306 7.39 -7.09 -26.08
C THR A 306 8.73 -7.81 -26.26
N GLY A 307 9.51 -7.98 -25.19
CA GLY A 307 10.81 -8.67 -25.24
C GLY A 307 11.32 -9.16 -23.88
N PRO A 308 12.35 -10.01 -23.83
CA PRO A 308 12.88 -10.61 -22.58
C PRO A 308 13.44 -9.57 -21.60
N LEU A 309 13.98 -8.45 -22.10
CA LEU A 309 14.36 -7.31 -21.26
C LEU A 309 13.16 -6.68 -20.54
N ASN A 310 11.98 -6.66 -21.18
CA ASN A 310 10.75 -6.19 -20.53
C ASN A 310 10.37 -7.09 -19.36
N LYS A 311 10.56 -8.42 -19.44
CA LYS A 311 10.24 -9.31 -18.32
C LYS A 311 11.02 -8.98 -17.04
N ARG A 312 12.30 -8.61 -17.17
CA ARG A 312 13.12 -8.16 -16.01
C ARG A 312 12.66 -6.80 -15.50
N CYS A 313 12.43 -5.83 -16.38
CA CYS A 313 11.90 -4.51 -15.99
C CYS A 313 10.55 -4.67 -15.27
N PHE A 314 9.64 -5.47 -15.83
CA PHE A 314 8.33 -5.77 -15.28
C PHE A 314 8.39 -6.35 -13.87
N THR A 315 9.27 -7.32 -13.65
CA THR A 315 9.47 -7.92 -12.32
C THR A 315 9.86 -6.89 -11.27
N LEU A 316 10.57 -5.82 -11.67
CA LEU A 316 10.97 -4.73 -10.78
C LEU A 316 9.86 -3.73 -10.53
N TRP A 317 9.11 -3.29 -11.55
CA TRP A 317 8.16 -2.19 -11.39
C TRP A 317 6.71 -2.61 -11.08
N ALA A 318 6.28 -3.81 -11.49
CA ALA A 318 4.91 -4.27 -11.24
C ALA A 318 4.56 -4.33 -9.73
N PRO A 319 5.45 -4.83 -8.85
CA PRO A 319 5.23 -4.75 -7.41
C PRO A 319 5.10 -3.31 -6.91
N LEU A 320 5.84 -2.36 -7.51
CA LEU A 320 5.80 -0.94 -7.13
C LEU A 320 4.46 -0.30 -7.48
N VAL A 321 3.99 -0.52 -8.70
CA VAL A 321 2.67 -0.05 -9.14
C VAL A 321 1.59 -0.63 -8.24
N SER A 322 1.69 -1.92 -7.92
CA SER A 322 0.76 -2.58 -7.01
C SER A 322 0.78 -1.99 -5.60
N ILE A 323 1.95 -1.69 -5.04
CA ILE A 323 2.06 -1.02 -3.76
C ILE A 323 1.41 0.36 -3.79
N ILE A 324 1.73 1.19 -4.80
CA ILE A 324 1.26 2.57 -4.82
C ILE A 324 -0.26 2.58 -5.01
N VAL A 325 -0.79 1.74 -5.89
CA VAL A 325 -2.24 1.58 -6.04
C VAL A 325 -2.86 1.02 -4.76
N GLY A 326 -2.22 0.05 -4.12
CA GLY A 326 -2.68 -0.49 -2.84
C GLY A 326 -2.71 0.57 -1.73
N PHE A 327 -1.74 1.48 -1.71
CA PHE A 327 -1.69 2.63 -0.81
C PHE A 327 -2.85 3.59 -1.07
N ILE A 328 -3.04 4.03 -2.32
CA ILE A 328 -4.16 4.91 -2.72
C ILE A 328 -5.51 4.26 -2.38
N SER A 329 -5.65 2.97 -2.71
CA SER A 329 -6.87 2.20 -2.46
C SER A 329 -7.13 1.97 -0.97
N GLY A 330 -6.08 1.83 -0.17
CA GLY A 330 -6.15 1.74 1.29
C GLY A 330 -6.67 3.04 1.88
N LEU A 331 -6.07 4.18 1.50
CA LEU A 331 -6.51 5.50 1.96
C LEU A 331 -7.94 5.83 1.54
N ARG A 332 -8.36 5.45 0.33
CA ARG A 332 -9.75 5.62 -0.14
C ARG A 332 -10.77 4.91 0.74
N ARG A 333 -10.39 3.85 1.47
CA ARG A 333 -11.28 3.15 2.42
C ARG A 333 -11.45 3.92 3.73
N VAL A 334 -10.53 4.83 4.04
CA VAL A 334 -10.54 5.61 5.28
C VAL A 334 -11.26 6.93 5.08
N GLU A 335 -10.86 7.66 4.03
CA GLU A 335 -11.46 8.91 3.62
C GLU A 335 -11.65 8.84 2.10
N HIS A 336 -12.89 8.57 1.67
CA HIS A 336 -13.23 8.48 0.26
C HIS A 336 -13.32 9.86 -0.42
N THR A 337 -13.91 10.85 0.23
CA THR A 337 -14.14 12.20 -0.28
C THR A 337 -12.82 12.90 -0.59
N PHE A 338 -11.92 13.01 0.40
CA PHE A 338 -10.58 13.58 0.23
C PHE A 338 -9.81 12.87 -0.90
N MET A 339 -9.85 11.53 -0.93
CA MET A 339 -9.13 10.78 -1.97
C MET A 339 -9.71 10.99 -3.36
N MET A 340 -11.02 11.24 -3.48
CA MET A 340 -11.65 11.61 -4.74
C MET A 340 -11.23 13.00 -5.18
N GLU A 341 -11.25 14.00 -4.28
CA GLU A 341 -10.75 15.36 -4.56
C GLU A 341 -9.28 15.31 -5.01
N TRP A 342 -8.41 14.64 -4.25
CA TRP A 342 -7.01 14.47 -4.64
C TRP A 342 -6.85 13.78 -6.00
N THR A 343 -7.68 12.77 -6.28
CA THR A 343 -7.65 12.06 -7.58
C THR A 343 -8.06 12.98 -8.72
N VAL A 344 -9.07 13.82 -8.51
CA VAL A 344 -9.53 14.83 -9.48
C VAL A 344 -8.45 15.88 -9.72
N ASP A 345 -7.84 16.43 -8.66
CA ASP A 345 -6.77 17.42 -8.77
C ASP A 345 -5.55 16.90 -9.55
N ASN A 346 -5.30 15.58 -9.49
CA ASN A 346 -4.15 14.94 -10.12
C ASN A 346 -4.53 14.10 -11.36
N ILE A 347 -5.77 14.22 -11.84
CA ILE A 347 -6.36 13.30 -12.81
C ILE A 347 -5.63 13.28 -14.15
N ALA A 348 -5.17 14.43 -14.64
CA ALA A 348 -4.47 14.53 -15.91
C ALA A 348 -3.13 13.78 -15.88
N ILE A 349 -2.39 13.89 -14.77
CA ILE A 349 -1.11 13.21 -14.55
C ILE A 349 -1.35 11.71 -14.41
N LEU A 350 -2.31 11.32 -13.57
CA LEU A 350 -2.69 9.92 -13.35
C LEU A 350 -3.19 9.27 -14.65
N ALA A 351 -4.00 9.96 -15.45
CA ALA A 351 -4.52 9.44 -16.72
C ALA A 351 -3.42 9.27 -17.77
N LYS A 352 -2.45 10.20 -17.84
CA LYS A 352 -1.27 10.05 -18.70
C LYS A 352 -0.49 8.78 -18.34
N ALA A 353 -0.25 8.55 -17.05
CA ALA A 353 0.44 7.35 -16.57
C ALA A 353 -0.40 6.08 -16.83
N ALA A 354 -1.69 6.11 -16.51
CA ALA A 354 -2.64 5.01 -16.68
C ALA A 354 -2.73 4.54 -18.15
N ARG A 355 -2.76 5.47 -19.12
CA ARG A 355 -2.75 5.12 -20.56
C ARG A 355 -1.53 4.28 -20.96
N LYS A 356 -0.38 4.52 -20.34
CA LYS A 356 0.86 3.76 -20.61
C LYS A 356 0.93 2.45 -19.82
N LEU A 357 0.50 2.46 -18.56
CA LEU A 357 0.63 1.32 -17.66
C LEU A 357 -0.47 0.27 -17.85
N LEU A 358 -1.71 0.69 -18.10
CA LEU A 358 -2.87 -0.21 -18.15
C LEU A 358 -2.72 -1.36 -19.16
N PRO A 359 -2.28 -1.14 -20.43
CA PRO A 359 -2.09 -2.25 -21.37
C PRO A 359 -1.08 -3.28 -20.88
N VAL A 360 -0.04 -2.82 -20.19
CA VAL A 360 1.02 -3.70 -19.67
C VAL A 360 0.53 -4.47 -18.45
N VAL A 361 -0.14 -3.80 -17.52
CA VAL A 361 -0.76 -4.44 -16.36
C VAL A 361 -1.78 -5.50 -16.79
N LYS A 362 -2.66 -5.19 -17.77
CA LYS A 362 -3.64 -6.15 -18.30
C LYS A 362 -3.00 -7.38 -18.93
N ARG A 363 -1.88 -7.22 -19.63
CA ARG A 363 -1.15 -8.34 -20.23
C ARG A 363 -0.60 -9.30 -19.18
N GLU A 364 -0.10 -8.74 -18.08
CA GLU A 364 0.65 -9.48 -17.06
C GLU A 364 -0.20 -9.88 -15.84
N ILE A 365 -1.48 -9.48 -15.79
CA ILE A 365 -2.43 -9.78 -14.70
C ILE A 365 -2.48 -11.28 -14.35
N ARG A 366 -2.28 -12.15 -15.35
CA ARG A 366 -2.29 -13.61 -15.17
C ARG A 366 -1.12 -14.12 -14.31
N HIS A 367 -0.06 -13.33 -14.16
CA HIS A 367 1.15 -13.72 -13.46
C HIS A 367 1.26 -13.13 -12.05
N HIS A 368 0.40 -12.16 -11.70
CA HIS A 368 0.49 -11.43 -10.43
C HIS A 368 -0.89 -11.21 -9.81
N ALA A 369 -1.10 -11.84 -8.66
CA ALA A 369 -2.39 -11.82 -7.96
C ALA A 369 -2.88 -10.43 -7.51
N GLN A 370 -1.97 -9.45 -7.40
CA GLN A 370 -2.27 -8.10 -6.91
C GLN A 370 -2.56 -7.07 -8.03
N LEU A 371 -2.37 -7.47 -9.31
CA LEU A 371 -2.63 -6.57 -10.45
C LEU A 371 -4.11 -6.31 -10.78
N PRO A 372 -5.10 -7.13 -10.40
CA PRO A 372 -6.51 -6.78 -10.62
C PRO A 372 -6.88 -5.41 -10.03
N ASP A 373 -6.46 -5.12 -8.80
CA ASP A 373 -6.70 -3.83 -8.14
C ASP A 373 -6.07 -2.66 -8.93
N CYS A 374 -4.92 -2.89 -9.59
CA CYS A 374 -4.28 -1.91 -10.46
C CYS A 374 -5.09 -1.64 -11.74
N VAL A 375 -5.67 -2.68 -12.34
CA VAL A 375 -6.53 -2.53 -13.51
C VAL A 375 -7.74 -1.69 -13.15
N ASP A 376 -8.43 -2.04 -12.06
CA ASP A 376 -9.63 -1.33 -11.61
C ASP A 376 -9.33 0.14 -11.32
N PHE A 377 -8.22 0.42 -10.63
CA PHE A 377 -7.77 1.78 -10.36
C PHE A 377 -7.49 2.57 -11.63
N PHE A 378 -6.71 2.03 -12.56
CA PHE A 378 -6.36 2.75 -13.79
C PHE A 378 -7.57 2.93 -14.71
N GLU A 379 -8.48 1.96 -14.79
CA GLU A 379 -9.73 2.11 -15.54
C GLU A 379 -10.65 3.16 -14.91
N MET A 380 -10.72 3.21 -13.58
CA MET A 380 -11.43 4.28 -12.87
C MET A 380 -10.82 5.66 -13.21
N VAL A 381 -9.49 5.80 -13.13
CA VAL A 381 -8.78 7.03 -13.49
C VAL A 381 -9.05 7.44 -14.94
N LEU A 382 -8.99 6.52 -15.90
CA LEU A 382 -9.24 6.85 -17.30
C LEU A 382 -10.70 7.25 -17.57
N ARG A 383 -11.66 6.57 -16.92
CA ARG A 383 -13.08 6.95 -17.00
C ARG A 383 -13.30 8.34 -16.41
N LEU A 384 -12.78 8.61 -15.22
CA LEU A 384 -12.90 9.91 -14.58
C LEU A 384 -12.27 11.02 -15.43
N ASN A 385 -11.09 10.78 -16.02
CA ASN A 385 -10.47 11.74 -16.95
C ASN A 385 -11.30 11.98 -18.21
N ALA A 386 -11.94 10.95 -18.76
CA ALA A 386 -12.82 11.10 -19.93
C ALA A 386 -14.12 11.84 -19.60
N SER A 387 -14.54 11.78 -18.34
CA SER A 387 -15.66 12.56 -17.81
C SER A 387 -15.31 14.03 -17.59
N ILE A 388 -14.04 14.44 -17.55
CA ILE A 388 -13.72 15.86 -17.32
C ILE A 388 -13.81 16.63 -18.64
N GLY A 389 -14.72 17.59 -18.69
CA GLY A 389 -14.91 18.52 -19.79
C GLY A 389 -13.71 19.45 -19.99
N PRO A 390 -13.65 20.16 -21.14
CA PRO A 390 -12.55 21.08 -21.44
C PRO A 390 -12.44 22.26 -20.46
N ASP A 391 -13.52 22.59 -19.75
CA ASP A 391 -13.61 23.61 -18.70
C ASP A 391 -13.21 23.08 -17.31
N GLY A 392 -12.79 21.82 -17.19
CA GLY A 392 -12.46 21.18 -15.92
C GLY A 392 -13.68 20.67 -15.15
N THR A 393 -14.90 20.85 -15.66
CA THR A 393 -16.11 20.30 -15.02
C THR A 393 -16.15 18.78 -15.20
N ILE A 394 -16.51 18.05 -14.15
CA ILE A 394 -16.70 16.61 -14.26
C ILE A 394 -18.09 16.35 -14.85
N ASN A 395 -18.15 16.07 -16.15
CA ASN A 395 -19.27 15.43 -16.82
C ASN A 395 -19.34 13.96 -16.37
N VAL A 396 -19.74 13.76 -15.12
CA VAL A 396 -20.16 12.44 -14.65
C VAL A 396 -21.37 12.07 -15.51
N PRO A 397 -21.30 11.02 -16.35
CA PRO A 397 -22.48 10.56 -17.05
C PRO A 397 -23.52 10.30 -15.98
N GLU A 398 -24.70 10.92 -16.10
CA GLU A 398 -25.75 10.75 -15.12
C GLU A 398 -26.00 9.24 -15.00
N VAL A 399 -25.58 8.66 -13.88
CA VAL A 399 -25.70 7.23 -13.67
C VAL A 399 -27.20 6.97 -13.56
N PRO A 400 -27.79 6.14 -14.44
CA PRO A 400 -29.22 5.87 -14.38
C PRO A 400 -29.61 5.54 -12.94
N PRO A 401 -30.69 6.14 -12.39
CA PRO A 401 -31.06 5.95 -10.98
C PRO A 401 -31.21 4.48 -10.56
N THR A 402 -31.49 3.60 -11.53
CA THR A 402 -31.54 2.14 -11.39
C THR A 402 -30.15 1.55 -11.13
N ILE A 403 -29.14 1.92 -11.91
CA ILE A 403 -27.74 1.48 -11.75
C ILE A 403 -27.18 1.98 -10.41
N ALA A 404 -27.43 3.24 -10.07
CA ALA A 404 -27.02 3.82 -8.79
C ALA A 404 -27.63 3.05 -7.61
N ALA A 405 -28.91 2.68 -7.70
CA ALA A 405 -29.59 1.89 -6.67
C ALA A 405 -28.97 0.49 -6.49
N TYR A 406 -28.65 -0.24 -7.58
CA TYR A 406 -27.99 -1.54 -7.48
C TYR A 406 -26.59 -1.44 -6.88
N HIS A 407 -25.81 -0.46 -7.32
CA HIS A 407 -24.47 -0.23 -6.81
C HIS A 407 -24.50 0.11 -5.32
N GLY A 408 -25.35 1.05 -4.91
CA GLY A 408 -25.55 1.41 -3.51
C GLY A 408 -25.94 0.22 -2.64
N ALA A 409 -26.95 -0.55 -3.07
CA ALA A 409 -27.37 -1.75 -2.34
C ALA A 409 -26.22 -2.76 -2.15
N TYR A 410 -25.44 -3.01 -3.21
CA TYR A 410 -24.32 -3.95 -3.15
C TYR A 410 -23.23 -3.50 -2.18
N VAL A 411 -22.77 -2.25 -2.32
CA VAL A 411 -21.70 -1.69 -1.49
C VAL A 411 -22.08 -1.76 -0.03
N GLU A 412 -23.29 -1.31 0.30
CA GLU A 412 -23.83 -1.32 1.66
C GLU A 412 -23.94 -2.74 2.23
N MET A 413 -24.51 -3.69 1.47
CA MET A 413 -24.60 -5.09 1.90
C MET A 413 -23.23 -5.72 2.10
N ALA A 414 -22.29 -5.49 1.19
CA ALA A 414 -20.94 -6.05 1.28
C ALA A 414 -20.20 -5.47 2.49
N GLU A 415 -20.25 -4.16 2.69
CA GLU A 415 -19.62 -3.47 3.82
C GLU A 415 -20.15 -4.00 5.16
N VAL A 416 -21.47 -3.99 5.35
CA VAL A 416 -22.13 -4.48 6.58
C VAL A 416 -21.85 -5.95 6.80
N ARG A 417 -21.84 -6.77 5.74
CA ARG A 417 -21.61 -8.22 5.87
C ARG A 417 -20.18 -8.56 6.31
N LEU A 418 -19.22 -7.80 5.79
CA LEU A 418 -17.79 -8.02 6.01
C LEU A 418 -17.31 -7.43 7.35
N ARG A 419 -17.98 -6.40 7.88
CA ARG A 419 -17.74 -5.93 9.25
C ARG A 419 -18.27 -6.96 10.26
N SER A 420 -17.45 -7.43 11.21
CA SER A 420 -17.92 -8.34 12.28
C SER A 420 -18.52 -7.53 13.44
N GLN A 421 -19.42 -6.59 13.14
CA GLN A 421 -20.05 -5.72 14.12
C GLN A 421 -21.55 -6.00 14.23
N CYS A 422 -22.13 -5.74 15.40
CA CYS A 422 -23.58 -5.79 15.59
C CYS A 422 -24.24 -4.66 14.80
N LEU A 423 -25.38 -4.87 14.15
CA LEU A 423 -26.10 -3.78 13.45
C LEU A 423 -27.21 -3.15 14.30
N PHE A 424 -27.35 -3.54 15.56
CA PHE A 424 -28.30 -2.89 16.45
C PHE A 424 -27.73 -1.54 16.91
N VAL A 425 -28.41 -0.44 16.57
CA VAL A 425 -27.98 0.95 16.86
C VAL A 425 -27.65 1.14 18.34
N ASN A 426 -28.45 0.54 19.23
CA ASN A 426 -28.28 0.66 20.68
C ASN A 426 -27.58 -0.57 21.30
N CYS A 427 -26.76 -1.30 20.55
CA CYS A 427 -26.04 -2.45 21.05
C CYS A 427 -25.10 -2.05 22.20
N PRO A 428 -25.24 -2.59 23.42
CA PRO A 428 -24.39 -2.23 24.57
C PRO A 428 -22.93 -2.68 24.39
N HIS A 429 -22.67 -3.57 23.43
CA HIS A 429 -21.36 -4.18 23.18
C HIS A 429 -20.58 -3.58 22.01
N ASP A 430 -21.04 -2.46 21.41
CA ASP A 430 -20.42 -1.87 20.21
C ASP A 430 -19.33 -0.81 20.49
N GLY A 431 -18.70 -0.84 21.67
CA GLY A 431 -17.59 0.06 22.00
C GLY A 431 -16.29 -0.23 21.22
N PRO A 432 -15.42 0.78 21.02
CA PRO A 432 -14.08 0.58 20.46
C PRO A 432 -13.29 -0.31 21.42
N GLY A 433 -12.92 -1.52 20.98
CA GLY A 433 -12.23 -2.51 21.82
C GLY A 433 -13.14 -3.51 22.53
N ALA A 434 -14.46 -3.43 22.39
CA ALA A 434 -15.34 -4.56 22.68
C ALA A 434 -15.15 -5.62 21.58
N ALA A 435 -14.04 -6.36 21.65
CA ALA A 435 -13.90 -7.56 20.85
C ALA A 435 -14.96 -8.52 21.39
N THR A 436 -16.08 -8.58 20.69
CA THR A 436 -16.89 -9.78 20.79
C THR A 436 -16.09 -10.86 20.07
N ASP A 437 -15.19 -11.53 20.80
CA ASP A 437 -14.68 -12.86 20.41
C ASP A 437 -15.84 -13.83 20.17
N ARG A 438 -17.06 -13.46 20.59
CA ARG A 438 -18.31 -14.05 20.16
C ARG A 438 -18.51 -13.83 18.67
N ALA A 439 -18.50 -14.94 17.93
CA ALA A 439 -18.94 -15.00 16.54
C ALA A 439 -20.32 -14.32 16.41
N THR A 440 -20.36 -13.16 15.74
CA THR A 440 -21.63 -12.47 15.50
C THR A 440 -22.53 -13.37 14.65
N GLN A 441 -23.77 -13.54 15.12
CA GLN A 441 -24.77 -14.32 14.41
C GLN A 441 -25.32 -13.50 13.25
N VAL A 442 -25.42 -14.13 12.09
CA VAL A 442 -26.01 -13.52 10.90
C VAL A 442 -27.51 -13.70 10.99
N CYS A 443 -28.28 -12.70 10.58
CA CYS A 443 -29.72 -12.87 10.44
C CYS A 443 -30.01 -14.00 9.44
N SER A 444 -30.63 -15.09 9.90
CA SER A 444 -30.99 -16.24 9.06
C SER A 444 -32.01 -15.90 7.97
N GLY A 445 -32.70 -14.76 8.11
CA GLY A 445 -33.59 -14.24 7.09
C GLY A 445 -32.85 -13.70 5.89
N CYS A 446 -32.04 -12.65 6.05
CA CYS A 446 -31.40 -11.98 4.92
C CYS A 446 -29.99 -12.50 4.59
N GLY A 447 -29.30 -13.12 5.55
CA GLY A 447 -27.91 -13.58 5.41
C GLY A 447 -26.86 -12.46 5.35
N VAL A 448 -27.26 -11.20 5.53
CA VAL A 448 -26.39 -10.01 5.41
C VAL A 448 -25.97 -9.47 6.76
N VAL A 449 -26.95 -8.95 7.52
CA VAL A 449 -26.67 -8.22 8.76
C VAL A 449 -26.30 -9.15 9.90
N ARG A 450 -25.48 -8.65 10.83
CA ARG A 450 -24.92 -9.38 11.96
C ARG A 450 -25.37 -8.79 13.29
N TYR A 451 -25.52 -9.65 14.30
CA TYR A 451 -25.85 -9.26 15.66
C TYR A 451 -24.96 -10.03 16.65
N CYS A 452 -24.56 -9.38 17.73
CA CYS A 452 -23.73 -10.01 18.76
C CYS A 452 -24.53 -11.00 19.64
N SER A 453 -25.86 -10.90 19.67
CA SER A 453 -26.76 -11.78 20.40
C SER A 453 -28.13 -11.89 19.74
N LYS A 454 -28.90 -12.91 20.11
CA LYS A 454 -30.33 -13.04 19.74
C LYS A 454 -31.17 -11.89 20.28
N ASP A 455 -30.76 -11.28 21.39
CA ASP A 455 -31.46 -10.14 22.00
C ASP A 455 -31.27 -8.88 21.18
N CYS A 456 -30.05 -8.60 20.72
CA CYS A 456 -29.80 -7.50 19.79
C CYS A 456 -30.54 -7.69 18.46
N LEU A 457 -30.64 -8.93 17.95
CA LEU A 457 -31.45 -9.22 16.77
C LEU A 457 -32.94 -8.91 17.04
N ARG A 458 -33.50 -9.38 18.16
CA ARG A 458 -34.90 -9.13 18.53
C ARG A 458 -35.17 -7.63 18.72
N ALA A 459 -34.29 -6.92 19.41
CA ALA A 459 -34.40 -5.48 19.65
C ALA A 459 -34.31 -4.70 18.32
N ALA A 460 -33.33 -5.01 17.48
CA ALA A 460 -33.21 -4.39 16.15
C ALA A 460 -34.41 -4.72 15.27
N TRP A 461 -35.05 -5.88 15.44
CA TRP A 461 -36.23 -6.27 14.67
C TRP A 461 -37.43 -5.34 14.91
N THR A 462 -37.59 -4.89 16.15
CA THR A 462 -38.71 -4.04 16.62
C THR A 462 -38.29 -2.60 16.92
N ASP A 463 -37.07 -2.20 16.58
CA ASP A 463 -36.57 -0.85 16.80
C ASP A 463 -37.50 0.19 16.16
N SER A 464 -37.86 1.24 16.89
CA SER A 464 -38.85 2.22 16.44
C SER A 464 -38.29 3.15 15.36
N ALA A 465 -37.00 3.47 15.41
CA ALA A 465 -36.37 4.38 14.47
C ALA A 465 -36.00 3.64 13.18
N LEU A 466 -35.31 2.51 13.29
CA LEU A 466 -34.75 1.77 12.15
C LEU A 466 -34.94 0.26 12.32
N PRO A 467 -36.20 -0.25 12.21
CA PRO A 467 -36.47 -1.66 12.38
C PRO A 467 -35.77 -2.48 11.30
N HIS A 468 -35.16 -3.61 11.69
CA HIS A 468 -34.52 -4.52 10.75
C HIS A 468 -35.53 -5.21 9.82
N LYS A 469 -36.76 -5.46 10.29
CA LYS A 469 -37.77 -6.24 9.55
C LYS A 469 -37.97 -5.80 8.09
N PRO A 470 -38.16 -4.50 7.76
CA PRO A 470 -38.34 -4.09 6.37
C PRO A 470 -37.03 -4.12 5.57
N LEU A 471 -35.87 -3.86 6.19
CA LEU A 471 -34.57 -4.07 5.54
C LEU A 471 -34.37 -5.55 5.19
N CYS A 472 -34.66 -6.47 6.11
CA CYS A 472 -34.60 -7.91 5.88
C CYS A 472 -35.48 -8.32 4.70
N LYS A 473 -36.69 -7.74 4.60
CA LYS A 473 -37.62 -8.00 3.49
C LYS A 473 -37.04 -7.53 2.16
N ALA A 474 -36.50 -6.30 2.09
CA ALA A 474 -35.92 -5.74 0.88
C ALA A 474 -34.71 -6.56 0.38
N ILE A 475 -33.82 -6.97 1.29
CA ILE A 475 -32.67 -7.84 0.95
C ILE A 475 -33.17 -9.20 0.41
N LYS A 476 -34.17 -9.82 1.05
CA LYS A 476 -34.75 -11.08 0.58
C LYS A 476 -35.34 -10.95 -0.82
N GLN A 477 -36.07 -9.87 -1.08
CA GLN A 477 -36.65 -9.59 -2.40
C GLN A 477 -35.55 -9.45 -3.46
N LEU A 478 -34.50 -8.67 -3.17
CA LEU A 478 -33.37 -8.49 -4.08
C LEU A 478 -32.62 -9.81 -4.34
N ARG A 479 -32.42 -10.63 -3.32
CA ARG A 479 -31.80 -11.97 -3.45
C ARG A 479 -32.65 -12.92 -4.30
N ALA A 480 -33.97 -12.91 -4.11
CA ALA A 480 -34.88 -13.73 -4.90
C ALA A 480 -34.86 -13.29 -6.37
N ALA A 481 -34.91 -11.98 -6.64
CA ALA A 481 -34.89 -11.42 -7.99
C ALA A 481 -33.57 -11.69 -8.74
N THR A 482 -32.44 -11.75 -8.03
CA THR A 482 -31.12 -12.04 -8.62
C THR A 482 -30.81 -13.53 -8.76
N HIS A 483 -31.73 -14.41 -8.34
CA HIS A 483 -31.51 -15.85 -8.19
C HIS A 483 -30.33 -16.22 -7.28
N LEU A 484 -29.92 -15.31 -6.37
CA LEU A 484 -28.88 -15.54 -5.36
C LEU A 484 -29.48 -16.16 -4.09
N THR A 485 -30.25 -17.23 -4.27
CA THR A 485 -31.01 -17.90 -3.20
C THR A 485 -30.11 -18.73 -2.28
N SER A 486 -29.02 -19.28 -2.80
CA SER A 486 -27.99 -19.94 -1.98
C SER A 486 -27.19 -18.91 -1.19
N ASP A 487 -27.17 -19.07 0.14
CA ASP A 487 -26.32 -18.26 1.02
C ASP A 487 -24.85 -18.34 0.60
N ALA A 488 -24.35 -19.52 0.23
CA ALA A 488 -22.96 -19.67 -0.20
C ALA A 488 -22.64 -18.83 -1.44
N ILE A 489 -23.50 -18.87 -2.46
CA ILE A 489 -23.31 -18.11 -3.71
C ILE A 489 -23.39 -16.62 -3.43
N PHE A 490 -24.42 -16.19 -2.69
CA PHE A 490 -24.59 -14.78 -2.34
C PHE A 490 -23.40 -14.23 -1.55
N LEU A 491 -22.84 -15.02 -0.62
CA LEU A 491 -21.64 -14.64 0.12
C LEU A 491 -20.39 -14.58 -0.76
N ILE A 492 -20.24 -15.49 -1.71
CA ILE A 492 -19.14 -15.42 -2.69
C ILE A 492 -19.27 -14.13 -3.51
N THR A 493 -20.47 -13.78 -3.95
CA THR A 493 -20.74 -12.53 -4.69
C THR A 493 -20.39 -11.29 -3.88
N LEU A 494 -20.79 -11.22 -2.60
CA LEU A 494 -20.43 -10.08 -1.73
C LEU A 494 -18.94 -10.05 -1.37
N ARG A 495 -18.29 -11.21 -1.21
CA ARG A 495 -16.85 -11.30 -0.87
C ARG A 495 -15.93 -10.93 -2.02
N LYS A 496 -16.33 -11.22 -3.25
CA LYS A 496 -15.56 -10.86 -4.44
C LYS A 496 -15.48 -9.35 -4.67
N ARG A 497 -16.30 -8.54 -3.98
CA ARG A 497 -16.34 -7.06 -4.05
C ARG A 497 -16.54 -6.52 -5.47
N ASP A 498 -17.13 -7.32 -6.34
CA ASP A 498 -17.39 -6.96 -7.72
C ASP A 498 -18.79 -6.34 -7.85
N ALA A 499 -18.88 -5.06 -7.46
CA ALA A 499 -20.11 -4.28 -7.59
C ALA A 499 -20.55 -4.17 -9.05
N ALA A 500 -19.59 -4.11 -9.98
CA ALA A 500 -19.86 -4.01 -11.41
C ALA A 500 -20.54 -5.28 -11.94
N ALA A 501 -20.06 -6.47 -11.58
CA ALA A 501 -20.71 -7.72 -11.93
C ALA A 501 -22.12 -7.84 -11.33
N PHE A 502 -22.32 -7.40 -10.08
CA PHE A 502 -23.65 -7.40 -9.47
C PHE A 502 -24.62 -6.46 -10.19
N VAL A 503 -24.20 -5.24 -10.51
CA VAL A 503 -24.97 -4.24 -11.26
C VAL A 503 -25.30 -4.76 -12.67
N ALA A 504 -24.31 -5.32 -13.36
CA ALA A 504 -24.50 -5.89 -14.70
C ALA A 504 -25.51 -7.04 -14.67
N HIS A 505 -25.41 -7.94 -13.68
CA HIS A 505 -26.36 -9.04 -13.48
C HIS A 505 -27.78 -8.54 -13.20
N CYS A 506 -27.94 -7.53 -12.33
CA CYS A 506 -29.26 -6.97 -12.05
C CYS A 506 -29.88 -6.26 -13.26
N THR A 507 -29.06 -5.53 -14.02
CA THR A 507 -29.46 -4.84 -15.26
C THR A 507 -29.86 -5.85 -16.34
N GLN A 508 -29.06 -6.92 -16.53
CA GLN A 508 -29.32 -7.97 -17.51
C GLN A 508 -30.64 -8.71 -17.22
N LEU A 509 -30.96 -8.92 -15.93
CA LEU A 509 -32.20 -9.56 -15.52
C LEU A 509 -33.42 -8.61 -15.51
N GLY A 510 -33.23 -7.31 -15.79
CA GLY A 510 -34.31 -6.33 -15.77
C GLY A 510 -35.00 -6.24 -14.40
N ILE A 511 -34.23 -6.40 -13.32
CA ILE A 511 -34.76 -6.37 -11.94
C ILE A 511 -35.41 -5.00 -11.67
N ASP A 512 -36.40 -4.93 -10.79
CA ASP A 512 -36.88 -3.66 -10.25
C ASP A 512 -35.84 -3.10 -9.27
N SER A 513 -35.43 -1.84 -9.46
CA SER A 513 -34.44 -1.19 -8.60
C SER A 513 -34.99 -0.75 -7.23
N THR A 514 -36.31 -0.78 -7.03
CA THR A 514 -36.95 -0.32 -5.79
C THR A 514 -36.45 -1.05 -4.54
N PRO A 515 -36.35 -2.40 -4.52
CA PRO A 515 -35.76 -3.12 -3.38
C PRO A 515 -34.29 -2.76 -3.16
N ALA A 516 -33.52 -2.53 -4.23
CA ALA A 516 -32.11 -2.14 -4.12
C ALA A 516 -31.96 -0.76 -3.48
N ARG A 517 -32.73 0.23 -3.95
CA ARG A 517 -32.77 1.57 -3.34
C ARG A 517 -33.15 1.49 -1.86
N ALA A 518 -34.21 0.75 -1.53
CA ALA A 518 -34.64 0.55 -0.15
C ALA A 518 -33.58 -0.11 0.73
N VAL A 519 -32.75 -1.00 0.19
CA VAL A 519 -31.59 -1.57 0.90
C VAL A 519 -30.53 -0.51 1.15
N GLY A 520 -30.13 0.23 0.12
CA GLY A 520 -29.12 1.29 0.22
C GLY A 520 -29.50 2.35 1.25
N ASP A 521 -30.67 2.97 1.10
CA ASP A 521 -31.13 4.07 1.96
C ASP A 521 -31.20 3.65 3.43
N ARG A 522 -31.74 2.46 3.71
CA ARG A 522 -31.88 1.94 5.08
C ARG A 522 -30.55 1.57 5.72
N MET A 523 -29.61 1.01 4.96
CA MET A 523 -28.27 0.70 5.49
C MET A 523 -27.48 1.97 5.79
N THR A 524 -27.53 2.96 4.91
CA THR A 524 -26.95 4.29 5.15
C THR A 524 -27.53 4.92 6.42
N ALA A 525 -28.86 4.92 6.57
CA ALA A 525 -29.53 5.43 7.77
C ALA A 525 -29.10 4.67 9.04
N LEU A 526 -29.00 3.34 8.99
CA LEU A 526 -28.52 2.51 10.11
C LEU A 526 -27.07 2.84 10.51
N LYS A 527 -26.17 2.99 9.54
CA LYS A 527 -24.77 3.36 9.80
C LYS A 527 -24.68 4.74 10.46
N LYS A 528 -25.43 5.72 9.95
CA LYS A 528 -25.49 7.08 10.51
C LYS A 528 -26.02 7.07 11.94
N ALA A 529 -27.19 6.47 12.17
CA ALA A 529 -27.79 6.40 13.51
C ALA A 529 -26.89 5.66 14.50
N LYS A 530 -26.18 4.62 14.05
CA LYS A 530 -25.21 3.91 14.88
C LYS A 530 -24.01 4.76 15.26
N LEU A 531 -23.48 5.55 14.34
CA LEU A 531 -22.38 6.48 14.63
C LEU A 531 -22.81 7.50 15.69
N GLU A 532 -23.98 8.13 15.49
CA GLU A 532 -24.55 9.10 16.44
C GLU A 532 -24.81 8.48 17.82
N ALA A 533 -25.31 7.24 17.88
CA ALA A 533 -25.54 6.52 19.14
C ALA A 533 -24.23 6.20 19.86
N ASN A 534 -23.18 5.84 19.13
CA ASN A 534 -21.85 5.60 19.68
C ASN A 534 -21.24 6.89 20.25
N GLU A 535 -21.35 8.01 19.52
CA GLU A 535 -20.88 9.32 19.98
C GLU A 535 -21.58 9.77 21.27
N LYS A 536 -22.92 9.65 21.31
CA LYS A 536 -23.70 9.96 22.52
C LYS A 536 -23.30 9.09 23.71
N ARG A 537 -23.03 7.80 23.48
CA ARG A 537 -22.60 6.89 24.54
C ARG A 537 -21.22 7.27 25.08
N TRP A 538 -20.27 7.57 24.19
CA TRP A 538 -18.94 8.02 24.62
C TRP A 538 -19.01 9.30 25.44
N ALA A 539 -19.87 10.25 25.04
CA ALA A 539 -20.09 11.46 25.82
C ALA A 539 -20.67 11.14 27.21
N ALA A 540 -21.61 10.20 27.31
CA ALA A 540 -22.26 9.81 28.58
C ALA A 540 -21.35 9.02 29.52
N GLU A 541 -20.43 8.21 29.01
CA GLU A 541 -19.51 7.39 29.82
C GLU A 541 -18.40 8.21 30.50
N GLY A 542 -18.44 9.55 30.41
CA GLY A 542 -17.39 10.42 30.94
C GLY A 542 -16.04 10.20 30.26
N GLY A 543 -16.04 9.52 29.11
CA GLY A 543 -14.86 9.32 28.28
C GLY A 543 -14.42 10.67 27.75
N GLY A 544 -13.49 11.31 28.45
CA GLY A 544 -12.81 12.48 27.91
C GLY A 544 -12.35 12.17 26.48
N CYS A 545 -12.55 13.13 25.58
CA CYS A 545 -12.40 12.93 24.14
C CYS A 545 -11.19 12.00 23.84
N PRO A 546 -11.35 10.92 23.06
CA PRO A 546 -10.26 10.01 22.71
C PRO A 546 -9.07 10.75 22.04
N GLY A 547 -9.32 11.99 21.59
CA GLY A 547 -8.37 13.04 21.24
C GLY A 547 -7.41 13.46 22.35
N CYS A 548 -7.94 13.84 23.52
CA CYS A 548 -7.26 14.67 24.52
C CYS A 548 -6.87 13.96 25.83
N GLY A 549 -7.13 12.65 25.97
CA GLY A 549 -6.61 11.89 27.11
C GLY A 549 -7.22 12.24 28.47
N GLY A 550 -8.45 12.74 28.51
CA GLY A 550 -9.20 12.91 29.77
C GLY A 550 -9.11 14.28 30.43
N THR A 551 -8.36 15.25 29.87
CA THR A 551 -8.44 16.64 30.34
C THR A 551 -9.58 17.39 29.65
N ALA A 552 -10.36 18.13 30.43
CA ALA A 552 -11.57 18.86 30.02
C ALA A 552 -11.37 19.61 28.70
N CYS A 553 -12.07 19.16 27.66
CA CYS A 553 -12.07 19.79 26.35
C CYS A 553 -13.09 20.93 26.37
N THR A 554 -12.67 22.17 26.14
CA THR A 554 -13.54 23.37 26.15
C THR A 554 -14.23 23.64 24.81
N HIS A 555 -14.04 22.79 23.80
CA HIS A 555 -14.67 22.98 22.50
C HIS A 555 -16.15 22.57 22.52
N THR A 556 -17.04 23.51 22.23
CA THR A 556 -18.47 23.23 22.05
C THR A 556 -18.71 22.58 20.69
N ALA A 557 -19.82 21.83 20.55
CA ALA A 557 -20.19 21.17 19.29
C ALA A 557 -20.37 22.14 18.10
N GLU A 558 -20.58 23.43 18.37
CA GLU A 558 -20.70 24.49 17.35
C GLU A 558 -19.33 24.87 16.74
N GLU A 559 -18.24 24.80 17.50
CA GLU A 559 -16.89 25.12 16.99
C GLU A 559 -16.34 24.07 16.02
N LEU A 560 -16.82 22.82 16.13
CA LEU A 560 -16.45 21.73 15.22
C LEU A 560 -17.31 21.71 13.94
N GLY A 561 -18.45 22.42 13.92
CA GLY A 561 -19.36 22.51 12.77
C GLY A 561 -19.24 23.79 11.94
N ALA A 562 -18.75 24.90 12.52
CA ALA A 562 -18.75 26.22 11.88
C ALA A 562 -17.48 26.56 11.06
N GLY A 563 -16.56 25.61 10.84
CA GLY A 563 -15.26 25.88 10.25
C GLY A 563 -15.17 26.00 8.72
N ILE A 564 -16.28 25.99 7.97
CA ILE A 564 -16.22 25.85 6.49
C ILE A 564 -16.63 27.12 5.70
N ASP A 565 -17.40 28.07 6.23
CA ASP A 565 -17.92 29.19 5.42
C ASP A 565 -17.27 30.57 5.68
N GLY A 566 -16.03 30.59 6.20
CA GLY A 566 -15.36 31.83 6.63
C GLY A 566 -14.05 32.20 5.91
N ARG A 567 -13.79 31.78 4.67
CA ARG A 567 -12.60 32.26 3.94
C ARG A 567 -12.95 33.42 3.00
N GLU A 568 -12.51 34.61 3.37
CA GLU A 568 -12.23 35.67 2.42
C GLU A 568 -11.23 35.17 1.35
N PRO A 569 -11.39 35.56 0.07
CA PRO A 569 -10.42 35.23 -0.96
C PRO A 569 -9.07 35.85 -0.60
N ALA A 570 -8.03 35.03 -0.54
CA ALA A 570 -6.67 35.50 -0.37
C ALA A 570 -6.31 36.43 -1.55
N PRO A 571 -5.69 37.59 -1.30
CA PRO A 571 -5.20 38.45 -2.37
C PRO A 571 -4.08 37.75 -3.12
N ASP A 572 -4.03 38.02 -4.41
CA ASP A 572 -3.21 37.35 -5.41
C ASP A 572 -1.74 37.13 -5.00
N GLY A 573 -1.27 35.89 -5.21
CA GLY A 573 0.08 35.64 -5.71
C GLY A 573 1.26 35.70 -4.76
N GLU A 574 1.34 34.80 -3.77
CA GLU A 574 2.63 34.29 -3.29
C GLU A 574 2.60 32.77 -3.13
N LEU A 575 3.26 32.09 -4.07
CA LEU A 575 3.64 30.69 -3.94
C LEU A 575 4.55 30.57 -2.70
N PHE A 576 4.11 29.86 -1.66
CA PHE A 576 4.99 29.43 -0.57
C PHE A 576 6.08 28.51 -1.12
N MET A 577 7.22 29.09 -1.48
CA MET A 577 8.48 28.41 -1.73
C MET A 577 9.00 27.88 -0.39
N LEU A 578 8.65 26.63 -0.05
CA LEU A 578 9.49 25.86 0.87
C LEU A 578 10.86 25.64 0.21
N PRO A 579 11.97 25.61 0.97
CA PRO A 579 13.30 25.62 0.41
C PRO A 579 13.49 24.49 -0.60
N GLU A 580 13.98 24.84 -1.80
CA GLU A 580 14.47 23.89 -2.77
C GLU A 580 15.39 22.90 -2.06
N ILE A 581 14.94 21.65 -1.94
CA ILE A 581 15.82 20.53 -1.63
C ILE A 581 16.78 20.43 -2.82
N ASN A 582 17.95 21.04 -2.62
CA ASN A 582 18.97 21.25 -3.63
C ASN A 582 19.49 19.88 -4.08
N MET A 583 18.97 19.39 -5.21
CA MET A 583 19.40 18.15 -5.82
C MET A 583 20.73 18.39 -6.57
N LYS A 584 21.80 18.69 -5.84
CA LYS A 584 23.18 18.69 -6.36
C LYS A 584 23.72 17.26 -6.34
N TYR A 585 23.53 16.54 -7.44
CA TYR A 585 24.38 15.42 -7.82
C TYR A 585 24.77 15.59 -9.30
N ARG A 586 25.76 16.44 -9.53
CA ARG A 586 26.67 16.38 -10.69
C ARG A 586 28.09 16.25 -10.14
N SER A 587 28.90 15.46 -10.83
CA SER A 587 30.33 15.15 -10.63
C SER A 587 30.73 14.38 -9.36
N ALA A 588 30.74 13.06 -9.46
CA ALA A 588 31.65 12.18 -8.70
C ALA A 588 32.08 11.00 -9.60
N ASN A 589 32.48 11.32 -10.84
CA ASN A 589 33.07 10.38 -11.80
C ASN A 589 34.10 11.09 -12.70
N GLU A 590 34.66 12.20 -12.23
CA GLU A 590 35.81 12.89 -12.84
C GLU A 590 36.82 13.22 -11.73
N GLU A 591 37.41 12.16 -11.20
CA GLU A 591 38.77 12.00 -10.64
C GLU A 591 38.98 10.50 -10.47
#